data_AF-A0A529PS91-F1
#
_entry.id   AF-A0A529PS91-F1
#
_cell.length_a   1.000
_cell.length_b   1.000
_cell.length_c   1.000
_cell.angle_alpha   90.00
_cell.angle_beta   90.00
_cell.angle_gamma   90.00
#
_symmetry.space_group_name_H-M   'P 1'
#
loop_
_entity.id
_entity.type
_entity.pdbx_description
1 polymer ?
#
loop_
_entity_poly.entity_id
_entity_poly.type
_entity_poly.pdbx_seq_one_letter_code
_entity_poly.pdbx_strand_id
1 'polypeptide(L)' 'DDDYGSRPDRGEWVACAREGEFCDFRGRAMVRYGARGQYTQDVFRNGVRCSNDAFGDDPAPGAHKRCYVRQ' A
#
# COMPACT_ATOMS: atom_id res chain seq x y z
N ASP A 1 14.72 30.48 -15.12
CA ASP A 1 13.34 30.26 -15.57
C ASP A 1 12.82 29.21 -14.63
N ASP A 2 12.34 29.69 -13.50
CA ASP A 2 12.07 28.94 -12.30
C ASP A 2 10.54 28.95 -12.12
N ASP A 3 10.00 27.79 -11.75
CA ASP A 3 8.66 27.56 -11.18
C ASP A 3 7.43 27.51 -12.13
N TYR A 4 6.89 26.29 -12.41
CA TYR A 4 5.45 25.98 -12.25
C TYR A 4 5.09 24.49 -12.47
N GLY A 5 4.69 23.79 -11.39
CA GLY A 5 3.64 22.76 -11.50
C GLY A 5 4.06 21.28 -11.41
N SER A 6 4.71 20.90 -10.32
CA SER A 6 4.66 19.55 -9.76
C SER A 6 3.23 19.03 -9.83
N ARG A 7 2.97 18.05 -10.72
CA ARG A 7 1.72 17.29 -10.72
C ARG A 7 1.60 16.73 -9.29
N PRO A 8 0.48 16.91 -8.57
CA PRO A 8 0.28 16.12 -7.37
C PRO A 8 0.36 14.68 -7.84
N ASP A 9 1.40 13.96 -7.41
CA ASP A 9 1.67 12.59 -7.78
C ASP A 9 0.43 11.77 -7.39
N ARG A 10 -0.49 11.60 -8.35
CA ARG A 10 -1.65 10.70 -8.28
C ARG A 10 -1.13 9.27 -8.36
N GLY A 11 -0.30 8.93 -7.40
CA GLY A 11 0.57 7.79 -7.37
C GLY A 11 1.49 7.67 -6.16
N GLU A 12 1.47 8.62 -5.22
CA GLU A 12 2.25 8.46 -4.00
C GLU A 12 1.67 7.34 -3.13
N TRP A 13 2.57 6.51 -2.61
CA TRP A 13 2.25 5.40 -1.72
C TRP A 13 2.35 5.83 -0.27
N VAL A 14 1.21 6.02 0.37
CA VAL A 14 1.15 6.44 1.77
C VAL A 14 1.10 5.22 2.67
N ALA A 15 2.01 5.16 3.64
CA ALA A 15 2.04 4.08 4.62
C ALA A 15 0.74 4.07 5.43
N CYS A 16 0.10 2.90 5.51
CA CYS A 16 -1.22 2.76 6.10
C CYS A 16 -1.22 1.91 7.37
N ALA A 17 -0.66 0.69 7.30
CA ALA A 17 -0.71 -0.27 8.40
C ALA A 17 0.46 -1.24 8.35
N ARG A 18 0.97 -1.71 9.49
CA ARG A 18 2.00 -2.77 9.55
C ARG A 18 1.37 -4.15 9.32
N GLU A 19 2.21 -5.14 9.04
CA GLU A 19 1.78 -6.54 8.96
C GLU A 19 0.99 -6.96 10.22
N GLY A 20 -0.20 -7.51 9.99
CA GLY A 20 -1.17 -7.89 11.02
C GLY A 20 -2.18 -6.80 11.42
N GLU A 21 -1.95 -5.54 11.05
CA GLU A 21 -2.85 -4.43 11.35
C GLU A 21 -3.90 -4.20 10.25
N PHE A 22 -4.96 -3.46 10.56
CA PHE A 22 -5.99 -3.09 9.59
C PHE A 22 -5.69 -1.73 8.97
N CYS A 23 -5.63 -1.68 7.65
CA CYS A 23 -5.50 -0.45 6.88
C CYS A 23 -6.91 0.07 6.55
N ASP A 24 -7.36 1.12 7.25
CA ASP A 24 -8.65 1.77 6.97
C ASP A 24 -8.49 2.85 5.91
N PHE A 25 -9.30 2.78 4.85
CA PHE A 25 -9.42 3.82 3.83
C PHE A 25 -10.83 3.79 3.26
N ARG A 26 -11.30 4.92 2.71
CA ARG A 26 -12.66 5.03 2.16
C ARG A 26 -12.66 4.91 0.64
N GLY A 27 -13.66 4.22 0.11
CA GLY A 27 -13.79 4.03 -1.34
C GLY A 27 -12.89 2.91 -1.86
N ARG A 28 -12.62 2.93 -3.17
CA ARG A 28 -11.71 1.97 -3.81
C ARG A 28 -10.32 2.58 -3.85
N ALA A 29 -9.32 1.86 -3.33
CA ALA A 29 -7.94 2.30 -3.39
C ALA A 29 -7.03 1.12 -3.73
N MET A 30 -5.92 1.42 -4.41
CA MET A 30 -4.88 0.44 -4.67
C MET A 30 -4.02 0.33 -3.42
N VAL A 31 -3.86 -0.88 -2.90
CA VAL A 31 -3.04 -1.14 -1.72
C VAL A 31 -1.89 -2.04 -2.15
N ARG A 32 -0.67 -1.68 -1.75
CA ARG A 32 0.50 -2.57 -1.87
C ARG A 32 0.91 -3.07 -0.50
N TYR A 33 1.35 -4.31 -0.44
CA TYR A 33 1.84 -4.98 0.75
C TYR A 33 3.21 -5.57 0.47
N GLY A 34 4.17 -5.35 1.38
CA GLY A 34 5.50 -5.91 1.23
C GLY A 34 6.58 -5.12 1.94
N ALA A 35 7.84 -5.48 1.65
CA ALA A 35 9.03 -4.90 2.25
C ALA A 35 10.25 -5.07 1.34
N ARG A 36 11.28 -4.23 1.55
CA ARG A 36 12.59 -4.33 0.87
C ARG A 36 12.50 -4.36 -0.68
N GLY A 37 11.58 -3.59 -1.26
CA GLY A 37 11.39 -3.54 -2.71
C GLY A 37 10.51 -4.64 -3.29
N GLN A 38 10.13 -5.64 -2.50
CA GLN A 38 9.22 -6.70 -2.92
C GLN A 38 7.81 -6.38 -2.42
N TYR A 39 6.86 -6.22 -3.34
CA TYR A 39 5.50 -5.83 -3.04
C TYR A 39 4.49 -6.57 -3.93
N THR A 40 3.41 -7.05 -3.31
CA THR A 40 2.18 -7.43 -4.00
C THR A 40 1.19 -6.27 -3.91
N GLN A 41 0.30 -6.14 -4.89
CA GLN A 41 -0.64 -5.03 -4.97
C GLN A 41 -2.01 -5.53 -5.38
N ASP A 42 -3.05 -5.00 -4.77
CA ASP A 42 -4.42 -5.30 -5.15
C ASP A 42 -5.35 -4.10 -4.86
N VAL A 43 -6.55 -4.13 -5.40
CA VAL A 43 -7.56 -3.08 -5.24
C VAL A 43 -8.58 -3.52 -4.20
N PHE A 44 -8.60 -2.81 -3.08
CA PHE A 44 -9.53 -3.07 -2.00
C PHE A 44 -10.56 -1.95 -1.89
N ARG A 45 -11.64 -2.21 -1.15
CA ARG A 45 -12.70 -1.24 -0.88
C ARG A 45 -12.96 -1.15 0.62
N ASN A 46 -13.01 0.07 1.15
CA ASN A 46 -13.31 0.36 2.56
C ASN A 46 -12.32 -0.26 3.57
N GLY A 47 -11.06 -0.46 3.17
CA GLY A 47 -10.02 -1.04 4.02
C GLY A 47 -9.57 -2.44 3.62
N VAL A 48 -8.47 -2.88 4.23
CA VAL A 48 -7.92 -4.23 4.08
C VAL A 48 -7.08 -4.61 5.31
N ARG A 49 -7.12 -5.88 5.71
CA ARG A 49 -6.18 -6.41 6.69
C ARG A 49 -4.81 -6.58 6.04
N CYS A 50 -3.77 -6.01 6.63
CA CYS A 50 -2.43 -6.07 6.09
C CYS A 50 -1.77 -7.42 6.39
N SER A 51 -2.13 -8.47 5.66
CA SER A 51 -1.61 -9.83 5.88
C SER A 51 -1.43 -10.60 4.58
N ASN A 52 -0.61 -11.65 4.62
CA ASN A 52 -0.39 -12.56 3.48
C ASN A 52 -1.72 -13.12 2.96
N ASP A 53 -2.65 -13.49 3.85
CA ASP A 53 -3.96 -14.02 3.49
C ASP A 53 -4.81 -13.04 2.67
N ALA A 54 -4.73 -11.75 2.98
CA ALA A 54 -5.52 -10.73 2.28
C ALA A 54 -5.03 -10.50 0.85
N PHE A 55 -3.74 -10.73 0.59
CA PHE A 55 -3.12 -10.57 -0.72
C PHE A 55 -2.84 -11.91 -1.42
N GLY A 56 -3.16 -13.04 -0.77
CA GLY A 56 -2.97 -14.39 -1.29
C GLY A 56 -1.51 -14.87 -1.37
N ASP A 57 -0.53 -14.04 -0.98
CA ASP A 57 0.90 -14.32 -1.14
C ASP A 57 1.75 -13.61 -0.08
N ASP A 58 2.97 -14.09 0.14
CA ASP A 58 3.99 -13.43 0.96
C ASP A 58 5.12 -12.88 0.05
N PRO A 59 5.05 -11.61 -0.37
CA PRO A 59 6.04 -11.04 -1.29
C PRO A 59 7.42 -10.87 -0.65
N ALA A 60 7.54 -10.93 0.68
CA ALA A 60 8.80 -10.68 1.38
C ALA A 60 8.92 -11.58 2.63
N PRO A 61 9.17 -12.89 2.45
CA PRO A 61 9.29 -13.82 3.55
C PRO A 61 10.47 -13.44 4.45
N GLY A 62 10.25 -13.49 5.78
CA GLY A 62 11.26 -13.12 6.78
C GLY A 62 11.51 -11.61 6.93
N ALA A 63 10.75 -10.75 6.26
CA ALA A 63 10.77 -9.30 6.46
C ALA A 63 9.47 -8.80 7.10
N HIS A 64 9.58 -7.72 7.90
CA HIS A 64 8.42 -7.04 8.44
C HIS A 64 7.71 -6.25 7.34
N LYS A 65 6.55 -6.72 6.91
CA LYS A 65 5.81 -6.12 5.80
C LYS A 65 4.94 -4.96 6.26
N ARG A 66 4.57 -4.12 5.30
CA ARG A 66 3.72 -2.95 5.54
C ARG A 66 2.82 -2.71 4.34
N CYS A 67 1.62 -2.22 4.62
CA CYS A 67 0.66 -1.81 3.62
C CYS A 67 0.78 -0.33 3.32
N TYR A 68 0.63 0.02 2.05
CA TYR A 68 0.61 1.38 1.57
C TYR A 68 -0.57 1.55 0.63
N VAL A 69 -1.27 2.68 0.74
CA VAL A 69 -2.39 3.02 -0.14
C VAL A 69 -1.92 4.05 -1.15
N ARG A 70 -2.29 3.88 -2.40
CA ARG A 70 -2.04 4.84 -3.48
C ARG A 70 -3.12 5.91 -3.47
N GLN A 71 -2.74 7.18 -3.32
CA GLN A 71 -3.64 8.34 -3.42
C GLN A 71 -3.65 8.97 -4.82
#